data_AF-A0A9E4W0J8-F1
#
_entry.id   AF-A0A9E4W0J8-F1
#
_cell.length_a   1.000
_cell.length_b   1.000
_cell.length_c   1.000
_cell.angle_alpha   90.00
_cell.angle_beta   90.00
_cell.angle_gamma   90.00
#
_symmetry.space_group_name_H-M   'P 1'
#
loop_
_entity.id
_entity.type
_entity.pdbx_description
1 polymer ?
#
loop_
_entity_poly.entity_id
_entity_poly.type
_entity_poly.pdbx_seq_one_letter_code
_entity_poly.pdbx_strand_id
1 'polypeptide(L)'
;TTVIVNELMPVTRQAHAALWRFCFGVDLMTTTYAPKRPVDEPLPWMLADPRRLRQSVRDDLWLRLVDIREALGRRTYAAEGRLVIEVVDSFCPWNEGRYQLEGGPAGADCKPTNSEPDLLLSAADLAAGYLGAISFTNLCIAGRAEERKQGSLELADTMFRPSQAPWWPNEF
;
A
#
# COMPACT_ATOMS: atom_id res chain seq x y z
N THR A 1 13.58 29.34 -11.93
CA THR A 1 12.17 29.20 -12.35
C THR A 1 11.83 27.73 -12.41
N THR A 2 10.59 27.35 -12.10
CA THR A 2 10.23 25.95 -11.84
C THR A 2 9.01 25.52 -12.65
N VAL A 3 9.08 24.36 -13.30
CA VAL A 3 7.90 23.63 -13.81
C VAL A 3 7.31 22.83 -12.65
N ILE A 4 6.03 23.02 -12.37
CA ILE A 4 5.30 22.20 -11.38
C ILE A 4 4.45 21.19 -12.13
N VAL A 5 4.71 19.91 -11.90
CA VAL A 5 3.95 18.80 -12.47
C VAL A 5 2.93 18.34 -11.43
N ASN A 6 1.70 18.85 -11.55
CA ASN A 6 0.62 18.47 -10.62
C ASN A 6 0.17 17.03 -10.84
N GLU A 7 0.04 16.61 -12.10
CA GLU A 7 -0.38 15.26 -12.46
C GLU A 7 0.31 14.83 -13.77
N LEU A 8 0.72 13.56 -13.83
CA LEU A 8 1.35 12.95 -15.01
C LEU A 8 0.93 11.47 -15.06
N MET A 9 0.05 11.16 -16.00
CA MET A 9 -0.63 9.86 -16.16
C MET A 9 -0.34 9.25 -17.52
N PRO A 10 0.77 8.50 -17.67
CA PRO A 10 1.15 7.91 -18.92
C PRO A 10 0.43 6.57 -19.16
N VAL A 11 -0.11 6.37 -20.36
CA VAL A 11 -0.78 5.12 -20.76
C VAL A 11 0.15 4.12 -21.46
N THR A 12 1.36 4.55 -21.82
CA THR A 12 2.41 3.69 -22.41
C THR A 12 3.78 4.07 -21.88
N ARG A 13 4.76 3.17 -22.04
CA ARG A 13 6.16 3.44 -21.70
C ARG A 13 6.74 4.62 -22.49
N GLN A 14 6.40 4.70 -23.78
CA GLN A 14 6.83 5.78 -24.66
C GLN A 14 6.23 7.13 -24.25
N ALA A 15 4.93 7.13 -23.90
CA ALA A 15 4.26 8.33 -23.38
C ALA A 15 4.89 8.80 -22.07
N HIS A 16 5.25 7.87 -21.17
CA HIS A 16 5.92 8.20 -19.92
C HIS A 16 7.24 8.96 -20.15
N ALA A 17 8.10 8.43 -21.02
CA ALA A 17 9.36 9.09 -21.37
C ALA A 17 9.14 10.43 -22.08
N ALA A 18 8.18 10.50 -22.99
CA ALA A 18 7.87 11.72 -23.75
C ALA A 18 7.35 12.84 -22.84
N LEU A 19 6.45 12.53 -21.90
CA LEU A 19 5.90 13.50 -20.94
C LEU A 19 7.01 14.06 -20.03
N TRP A 20 7.88 13.21 -19.48
CA TRP A 20 9.01 13.69 -18.69
C TRP A 20 9.99 14.52 -19.51
N ARG A 21 10.28 14.11 -20.75
CA ARG A 21 11.12 14.89 -21.66
C ARG A 21 10.52 16.28 -21.93
N PHE A 22 9.21 16.36 -22.09
CA PHE A 22 8.52 17.64 -22.21
C PHE A 22 8.68 18.48 -20.94
N CYS A 23 8.43 17.92 -19.75
CA CYS A 23 8.57 18.64 -18.47
C CYS A 23 10.00 19.15 -18.20
N PHE A 24 11.02 18.43 -18.66
CA PHE A 24 12.43 18.87 -18.56
C PHE A 24 12.85 19.85 -19.65
N GLY A 25 12.13 19.89 -20.77
CA GLY A 25 12.47 20.69 -21.95
C GLY A 25 11.80 22.05 -22.02
N VAL A 26 11.10 22.49 -20.97
CA VAL A 26 10.48 23.81 -20.94
C VAL A 26 11.57 24.89 -20.84
N ASP A 27 11.65 25.74 -21.86
CA ASP A 27 12.66 26.81 -21.93
C ASP A 27 12.62 27.74 -20.72
N LEU A 28 13.79 28.26 -20.34
CA LEU A 28 14.00 29.17 -19.19
C LEU A 28 13.67 28.57 -17.82
N MET A 29 13.37 27.27 -17.74
CA MET A 29 13.13 26.57 -16.48
C MET A 29 14.40 25.87 -16.01
N THR A 30 14.71 26.00 -14.73
CA THR A 30 15.92 25.44 -14.11
C THR A 30 15.62 24.22 -13.25
N THR A 31 14.35 24.05 -12.87
CA THR A 31 13.90 23.05 -11.91
C THR A 31 12.57 22.46 -12.37
N THR A 32 12.41 21.15 -12.19
CA THR A 32 11.12 20.47 -12.30
C THR A 32 10.76 19.95 -10.92
N TYR A 33 9.58 20.32 -10.43
CA TYR A 33 9.04 19.86 -9.15
C TYR A 33 7.77 19.06 -9.42
N ALA A 34 7.74 17.80 -8.97
CA ALA A 34 6.63 16.90 -9.16
C ALA A 34 6.23 16.34 -7.79
N PRO A 35 5.31 17.01 -7.07
CA PRO A 35 4.78 16.48 -5.82
C PRO A 35 3.93 15.23 -6.08
N LYS A 36 3.68 14.46 -5.01
CA LYS A 36 2.70 13.35 -4.99
C LYS A 36 2.89 12.34 -6.13
N ARG A 37 4.13 11.94 -6.37
CA ARG A 37 4.43 10.86 -7.31
C ARG A 37 4.39 9.50 -6.61
N PRO A 38 4.05 8.41 -7.32
CA PRO A 38 4.19 7.05 -6.78
C PRO A 38 5.61 6.80 -6.26
N VAL A 39 5.74 6.13 -5.12
CA VAL A 39 7.05 5.80 -4.53
C VAL A 39 7.86 4.83 -5.40
N ASP A 40 7.17 4.04 -6.22
CA ASP A 40 7.73 3.07 -7.16
C ASP A 40 7.79 3.60 -8.60
N GLU A 41 7.64 4.92 -8.80
CA GLU A 41 7.74 5.53 -10.13
C GLU A 41 9.11 5.21 -10.77
N PRO A 42 9.16 4.74 -12.03
CA PRO A 42 10.41 4.32 -12.67
C PRO A 42 11.36 5.48 -13.07
N LEU A 43 11.00 6.74 -12.78
CA LEU A 43 11.77 7.91 -13.19
C LEU A 43 13.27 7.85 -12.81
N PRO A 44 13.68 7.42 -11.60
CA PRO A 44 15.10 7.29 -11.27
C PRO A 44 15.88 6.41 -12.25
N TRP A 45 15.23 5.42 -12.87
CA TRP A 45 15.84 4.49 -13.82
C TRP A 45 15.82 5.00 -15.27
N MET A 46 15.09 6.08 -15.55
CA MET A 46 14.99 6.71 -16.87
C MET A 46 16.02 7.84 -17.06
N LEU A 47 16.55 8.39 -15.95
CA LEU A 47 17.46 9.53 -15.96
C LEU A 47 18.91 9.11 -16.21
N ALA A 48 19.63 9.88 -17.03
CA ALA A 48 21.06 9.69 -17.25
C ALA A 48 21.91 9.94 -15.98
N ASP A 49 21.46 10.86 -15.11
CA ASP A 49 22.05 11.08 -13.78
C ASP A 49 20.95 11.08 -12.71
N PRO A 50 20.60 9.91 -12.14
CA PRO A 50 19.52 9.77 -11.15
C PRO A 50 19.74 10.58 -9.87
N ARG A 51 21.00 10.90 -9.53
CA ARG A 51 21.33 11.64 -8.30
C ARG A 51 20.88 13.10 -8.34
N ARG A 52 20.54 13.62 -9.53
CA ARG A 52 19.94 14.96 -9.67
C ARG A 52 18.48 14.97 -9.25
N LEU A 53 17.81 13.83 -9.25
CA LEU A 53 16.46 13.68 -8.74
C LEU A 53 16.51 13.60 -7.22
N ARG A 54 15.83 14.54 -6.55
CA ARG A 54 15.66 14.52 -5.10
C ARG A 54 14.27 13.97 -4.80
N GLN A 55 14.21 12.83 -4.12
CA GLN A 55 12.97 12.19 -3.69
C GLN A 55 12.82 12.34 -2.18
N SER A 56 11.58 12.53 -1.72
CA SER A 56 11.22 12.47 -0.31
C SER A 56 9.90 11.72 -0.19
N VAL A 57 9.83 10.78 0.75
CA VAL A 57 8.59 10.06 1.07
C VAL A 57 7.89 10.79 2.20
N ARG A 58 6.56 10.90 2.10
CA ARG A 58 5.67 11.48 3.11
C ARG A 58 4.41 10.63 3.17
N ASP A 59 3.65 10.76 4.26
CA ASP A 59 2.29 10.21 4.30
C ASP A 59 1.36 10.90 3.29
N ASP A 60 0.25 10.24 2.98
CA ASP A 60 -0.79 10.76 2.08
C ASP A 60 -2.16 10.25 2.52
N LEU A 61 -2.49 8.97 2.23
CA LEU A 61 -3.77 8.38 2.58
C LEU A 61 -3.74 7.63 3.92
N TRP A 62 -4.67 7.97 4.81
CA TRP A 62 -4.94 7.27 6.06
C TRP A 62 -6.26 6.49 5.93
N LEU A 63 -6.26 5.23 6.35
CA LEU A 63 -7.42 4.35 6.22
C LEU A 63 -8.05 4.03 7.56
N ARG A 64 -9.37 3.87 7.53
CA ARG A 64 -10.15 3.25 8.60
C ARG A 64 -11.06 2.19 8.00
N LEU A 65 -10.85 0.94 8.40
CA LEU A 65 -11.76 -0.14 8.02
C LEU A 65 -13.01 -0.06 8.89
N VAL A 66 -14.14 0.28 8.27
CA VAL A 66 -15.45 0.39 8.97
C VAL A 66 -16.04 -1.00 9.19
N ASP A 67 -15.98 -1.85 8.16
CA ASP A 67 -16.35 -3.26 8.21
C ASP A 67 -15.15 -4.08 7.75
N ILE A 68 -14.46 -4.71 8.70
CA ILE A 68 -13.23 -5.47 8.42
C ILE A 68 -13.52 -6.70 7.56
N ARG A 69 -14.63 -7.39 7.82
CA ARG A 69 -15.00 -8.60 7.09
C ARG A 69 -15.24 -8.28 5.63
N GLU A 70 -16.09 -7.29 5.36
CA GLU A 70 -16.41 -6.87 4.00
C GLU A 70 -15.17 -6.30 3.28
N ALA A 71 -14.35 -5.50 3.96
CA ALA A 71 -13.13 -4.96 3.35
C ALA A 71 -12.17 -6.08 2.92
N LEU A 72 -11.85 -7.01 3.83
CA LEU A 72 -10.94 -8.11 3.55
C LEU A 72 -11.48 -9.10 2.51
N GLY A 73 -12.79 -9.34 2.48
CA GLY A 73 -13.42 -10.24 1.50
C GLY A 73 -13.59 -9.64 0.10
N ARG A 74 -13.67 -8.32 -0.05
CA ARG A 74 -13.93 -7.67 -1.35
C ARG A 74 -12.68 -7.42 -2.20
N ARG A 75 -11.49 -7.53 -1.62
CA ARG A 75 -10.23 -7.34 -2.35
C ARG A 75 -9.65 -8.68 -2.82
N THR A 76 -8.75 -8.60 -3.79
CA THR A 76 -7.89 -9.71 -4.19
C THR A 76 -6.53 -9.64 -3.48
N TYR A 77 -5.82 -10.77 -3.50
CA TYR A 77 -4.52 -10.96 -2.88
C TYR A 77 -3.52 -11.51 -3.90
N ALA A 78 -2.23 -11.22 -3.74
CA ALA A 78 -1.22 -11.59 -4.74
C ALA A 78 -0.87 -13.08 -4.74
N ALA A 79 -1.17 -13.79 -3.65
CA ALA A 79 -0.95 -15.22 -3.51
C ALA A 79 -2.11 -15.87 -2.77
N GLU A 80 -2.34 -17.14 -3.06
CA GLU A 80 -3.26 -17.98 -2.30
C GLU A 80 -2.78 -18.13 -0.86
N GLY A 81 -3.69 -17.96 0.09
CA GLY A 81 -3.37 -18.12 1.49
C GLY A 81 -4.60 -18.12 2.39
N ARG A 82 -4.39 -18.63 3.61
CA ARG A 82 -5.37 -18.65 4.69
C ARG A 82 -4.73 -18.10 5.96
N LEU A 83 -5.36 -17.09 6.54
CA LEU A 83 -4.93 -16.46 7.80
C LEU A 83 -6.11 -16.29 8.74
N VAL A 84 -5.88 -16.51 10.04
CA VAL A 84 -6.78 -16.08 11.11
C VAL A 84 -6.19 -14.82 11.74
N ILE A 85 -6.91 -13.71 11.65
CA ILE A 85 -6.48 -12.40 12.14
C ILE A 85 -7.35 -12.03 13.33
N GLU A 86 -6.74 -11.89 14.51
CA GLU A 86 -7.39 -11.29 15.68
C GLU A 86 -7.23 -9.77 15.63
N VAL A 87 -8.36 -9.07 15.62
CA VAL A 87 -8.43 -7.61 15.53
C VAL A 87 -8.96 -7.04 16.84
N VAL A 88 -8.22 -6.08 17.39
CA VAL A 88 -8.65 -5.25 18.51
C VAL A 88 -9.10 -3.88 17.99
N ASP A 89 -10.31 -3.45 18.32
CA ASP A 89 -10.89 -2.17 17.92
C ASP A 89 -11.81 -1.60 19.01
N SER A 90 -11.19 -0.97 20.02
CA SER A 90 -11.91 -0.38 21.14
C SER A 90 -12.85 0.77 20.76
N PHE A 91 -12.69 1.36 19.57
CA PHE A 91 -13.54 2.44 19.09
C PHE A 91 -14.77 1.92 18.32
N CYS A 92 -14.61 0.82 17.59
CA CYS A 92 -15.69 0.15 16.85
C CYS A 92 -15.81 -1.32 17.31
N PRO A 93 -16.49 -1.61 18.42
CA PRO A 93 -16.53 -2.96 19.01
C PRO A 93 -17.08 -4.05 18.09
N TRP A 94 -17.84 -3.70 17.05
CA TRP A 94 -18.33 -4.67 16.06
C TRP A 94 -17.23 -5.24 15.16
N ASN A 95 -16.05 -4.60 15.13
CA ASN A 95 -14.85 -5.08 14.44
C ASN A 95 -13.96 -5.94 15.35
N GLU A 96 -14.26 -6.03 16.65
CA GLU A 96 -13.47 -6.85 17.56
C GLU A 96 -13.74 -8.33 17.32
N GLY A 97 -12.66 -9.11 17.23
CA GLY A 97 -12.75 -10.56 17.14
C GLY A 97 -11.76 -11.16 16.14
N ARG A 98 -12.02 -12.41 15.80
CA ARG A 98 -11.15 -13.21 14.92
C ARG A 98 -11.81 -13.45 13.58
N TYR A 99 -11.05 -13.18 12.52
CA TYR A 99 -11.49 -13.33 11.14
C TYR A 99 -10.62 -14.32 10.42
N GLN A 100 -11.23 -15.36 9.84
CA GLN A 100 -10.56 -16.24 8.89
C GLN A 100 -10.68 -15.62 7.51
N LEU A 101 -9.54 -15.19 6.98
CA LEU A 101 -9.35 -14.76 5.61
C LEU A 101 -8.84 -15.94 4.79
N GLU A 102 -9.53 -16.27 3.71
CA GLU A 102 -9.05 -17.11 2.62
C GLU A 102 -9.05 -16.27 1.35
N GLY A 103 -7.89 -16.09 0.72
CA GLY A 103 -7.79 -15.18 -0.41
C GLY A 103 -6.64 -15.49 -1.34
N GLY A 104 -6.79 -15.02 -2.58
CA GLY A 104 -5.82 -15.18 -3.64
C GLY A 104 -6.14 -14.29 -4.84
N PRO A 105 -5.49 -14.54 -6.00
CA PRO A 105 -5.70 -13.74 -7.20
C PRO A 105 -7.13 -13.84 -7.76
N ALA A 106 -7.83 -14.94 -7.48
CA ALA A 106 -9.19 -15.18 -7.96
C ALA A 106 -10.28 -14.48 -7.12
N GLY A 107 -9.95 -13.98 -5.94
CA GLY A 107 -10.90 -13.40 -4.99
C GLY A 107 -10.57 -13.77 -3.56
N ALA A 108 -11.46 -13.40 -2.64
CA ALA A 108 -11.32 -13.71 -1.24
C ALA A 108 -12.68 -13.91 -0.55
N ASP A 109 -12.65 -14.64 0.55
CA ASP A 109 -13.71 -14.74 1.53
C ASP A 109 -13.13 -14.42 2.92
N CYS A 110 -13.91 -13.70 3.71
CA CYS A 110 -13.53 -13.38 5.08
C CYS A 110 -14.75 -13.62 5.98
N LYS A 111 -14.55 -14.41 7.03
CA LYS A 111 -15.64 -14.78 7.94
C LYS A 111 -15.19 -14.79 9.40
N PRO A 112 -16.09 -14.49 10.35
CA PRO A 112 -15.80 -14.69 11.77
C PRO A 112 -15.42 -16.14 12.06
N THR A 113 -14.51 -16.36 13.01
CA THR A 113 -14.06 -17.69 13.41
C THR A 113 -13.74 -17.73 14.90
N ASN A 114 -13.77 -18.92 15.49
CA ASN A 114 -13.26 -19.18 16.84
C ASN A 114 -11.90 -19.90 16.83
N SER A 115 -11.28 -20.07 15.65
CA SER A 115 -9.96 -20.67 15.54
C SER A 115 -8.90 -19.83 16.25
N GLU A 116 -7.78 -20.44 16.64
CA GLU A 116 -6.63 -19.71 17.16
C GLU A 116 -6.08 -18.74 16.10
N PRO A 117 -5.65 -17.53 16.50
CA PRO A 117 -5.16 -16.53 15.58
C PRO A 117 -3.76 -16.86 15.09
N ASP A 118 -3.50 -16.51 13.83
CA ASP A 118 -2.17 -16.51 13.23
C ASP A 118 -1.47 -15.16 13.47
N LEU A 119 -2.25 -14.07 13.50
CA LEU A 119 -1.80 -12.70 13.73
C LEU A 119 -2.73 -11.98 14.71
N LEU A 120 -2.17 -11.10 15.55
CA LEU A 120 -2.92 -10.19 16.40
C LEU A 120 -2.46 -8.74 16.16
N LEU A 121 -3.40 -7.83 15.92
CA LEU A 121 -3.12 -6.40 15.71
C LEU A 121 -4.36 -5.52 15.92
N SER A 122 -4.17 -4.21 16.01
CA SER A 122 -5.30 -3.28 16.07
C SER A 122 -5.95 -3.08 14.69
N ALA A 123 -7.20 -2.62 14.67
CA ALA A 123 -7.86 -2.23 13.41
C ALA A 123 -7.10 -1.11 12.67
N ALA A 124 -6.41 -0.22 13.39
CA ALA A 124 -5.59 0.82 12.78
C ALA A 124 -4.33 0.25 12.10
N ASP A 125 -3.71 -0.76 12.71
CA ASP A 125 -2.54 -1.43 12.14
C ASP A 125 -2.92 -2.30 10.95
N LEU A 126 -4.07 -2.97 11.03
CA LEU A 126 -4.64 -3.68 9.88
C LEU A 126 -4.92 -2.72 8.73
N ALA A 127 -5.47 -1.54 9.01
CA ALA A 127 -5.71 -0.51 8.01
C ALA A 127 -4.41 0.00 7.37
N ALA A 128 -3.31 0.13 8.13
CA ALA A 128 -2.00 0.51 7.60
C ALA A 128 -1.42 -0.54 6.64
N GLY A 129 -1.57 -1.83 6.95
CA GLY A 129 -1.18 -2.94 6.07
C GLY A 129 -2.17 -3.21 4.92
N TYR A 130 -3.38 -2.65 4.98
CA TYR A 130 -4.48 -3.03 4.10
C TYR A 130 -4.18 -2.80 2.62
N LEU A 131 -3.58 -1.69 2.20
CA LEU A 131 -3.24 -1.51 0.77
C LEU A 131 -1.90 -2.16 0.37
N GLY A 132 -1.21 -2.79 1.32
CA GLY A 132 0.06 -3.48 1.08
C GLY A 132 1.29 -2.57 0.90
N ALA A 133 1.16 -1.27 1.19
CA ALA A 133 2.31 -0.35 1.26
C ALA A 133 3.19 -0.60 2.50
N ILE A 134 2.56 -0.97 3.61
CA ILE A 134 3.23 -1.27 4.87
C ILE A 134 3.16 -2.77 5.10
N SER A 135 4.32 -3.37 5.36
CA SER A 135 4.44 -4.80 5.68
C SER A 135 3.98 -5.07 7.12
N PHE A 136 3.29 -6.20 7.32
CA PHE A 136 2.95 -6.74 8.63
C PHE A 136 4.20 -7.13 9.41
N THR A 137 5.25 -7.63 8.74
CA THR A 137 6.57 -7.85 9.38
C THR A 137 7.12 -6.56 9.97
N ASN A 138 7.07 -5.43 9.24
CA ASN A 138 7.51 -4.14 9.77
C ASN A 138 6.63 -3.67 10.94
N LEU A 139 5.32 -3.89 10.87
CA LEU A 139 4.43 -3.59 12.00
C LEU A 139 4.78 -4.44 13.23
N CYS A 140 5.12 -5.72 13.04
CA CYS A 140 5.54 -6.58 14.12
C CYS A 140 6.87 -6.14 14.74
N ILE A 141 7.88 -5.81 13.93
CA ILE A 141 9.17 -5.27 14.39
C ILE A 141 8.96 -3.96 15.18
N ALA A 142 8.00 -3.14 14.77
CA ALA A 142 7.62 -1.92 15.46
C ALA A 142 6.78 -2.13 16.74
N GLY A 143 6.46 -3.38 17.10
CA GLY A 143 5.62 -3.70 18.27
C GLY A 143 4.14 -3.37 18.10
N ARG A 144 3.66 -3.28 16.85
CA ARG A 144 2.28 -2.91 16.45
C ARG A 144 1.43 -4.11 16.02
N ALA A 145 2.07 -5.23 15.73
CA ALA A 145 1.44 -6.49 15.42
C ALA A 145 2.19 -7.61 16.14
N GLU A 146 1.54 -8.75 16.33
CA GLU A 146 2.13 -9.91 16.96
C GLU A 146 1.90 -11.16 16.11
N GLU A 147 2.99 -11.90 15.85
CA GLU A 147 2.92 -13.22 15.24
C GLU A 147 2.51 -14.26 16.30
N ARG A 148 1.38 -14.94 16.06
CA ARG A 148 0.86 -16.00 16.94
C ARG A 148 1.15 -17.39 16.40
N LYS A 149 1.34 -17.50 15.09
CA LYS A 149 1.78 -18.71 14.40
C LYS A 149 2.96 -18.38 13.50
N GLN A 150 4.06 -19.11 13.68
CA GLN A 150 5.28 -18.93 12.90
C GLN A 150 5.01 -18.99 11.38
N GLY A 151 5.52 -18.00 10.66
CA GLY A 151 5.40 -17.88 9.20
C GLY A 151 4.14 -17.14 8.74
N SER A 152 3.27 -16.69 9.66
CA SER A 152 2.05 -15.98 9.29
C SER A 152 2.34 -14.54 8.83
N LEU A 153 3.40 -13.90 9.33
CA LEU A 153 3.81 -12.57 8.86
C LEU A 153 4.28 -12.59 7.41
N GLU A 154 5.12 -13.55 7.04
CA GLU A 154 5.61 -13.70 5.66
C GLU A 154 4.46 -14.05 4.70
N LEU A 155 3.54 -14.91 5.14
CA LEU A 155 2.33 -15.21 4.38
C LEU A 155 1.46 -13.96 4.20
N ALA A 156 1.23 -13.18 5.25
CA ALA A 156 0.45 -11.95 5.17
C ALA A 156 1.09 -10.92 4.24
N ASP A 157 2.41 -10.69 4.35
CA ASP A 157 3.14 -9.80 3.45
C ASP A 157 3.03 -10.27 2.00
N THR A 158 3.13 -11.57 1.75
CA THR A 158 3.01 -12.15 0.41
C THR A 158 1.60 -11.98 -0.15
N MET A 159 0.57 -12.24 0.66
CA MET A 159 -0.84 -12.10 0.26
C MET A 159 -1.19 -10.63 -0.02
N PHE A 160 -0.80 -9.71 0.87
CA PHE A 160 -1.21 -8.31 0.79
C PHE A 160 -0.35 -7.47 -0.18
N ARG A 161 0.80 -7.98 -0.63
CA ARG A 161 1.70 -7.29 -1.56
C ARG A 161 0.96 -6.83 -2.83
N PRO A 162 1.00 -5.53 -3.18
CA PRO A 162 0.37 -5.05 -4.39
C PRO A 162 1.32 -5.21 -5.59
N SER A 163 0.77 -5.20 -6.81
CA SER A 163 1.58 -5.22 -8.04
C SER A 163 2.27 -3.88 -8.33
N GLN A 164 1.70 -2.78 -7.80
CA GLN A 164 2.24 -1.43 -7.80
C GLN A 164 1.94 -0.80 -6.44
N ALA A 165 2.81 0.08 -5.96
CA ALA A 165 2.56 0.74 -4.69
C ALA A 165 1.23 1.53 -4.76
N PRO A 166 0.38 1.45 -3.73
CA PRO A 166 -0.85 2.24 -3.70
C PRO A 166 -0.49 3.72 -3.70
N TRP A 167 -1.18 4.47 -4.55
CA TRP A 167 -0.91 5.88 -4.77
C TRP A 167 -2.22 6.62 -5.02
N TRP A 168 -2.31 7.83 -4.47
CA TRP A 168 -3.48 8.70 -4.58
C TRP A 168 -3.04 10.09 -5.10
N PRO A 169 -3.44 10.49 -6.33
CA PRO A 169 -2.99 11.76 -6.90
C PRO A 169 -3.77 12.99 -6.41
N ASN A 170 -4.98 12.82 -5.89
CA ASN A 170 -5.92 13.92 -5.69
C ASN A 170 -5.90 14.49 -4.27
N GLU A 171 -6.43 15.69 -4.10
CA GLU A 171 -6.75 16.28 -2.78
C GLU A 171 -8.27 16.39 -2.66
N PHE A 172 -8.80 16.22 -1.44
CA PHE A 172 -10.23 16.37 -1.13
C PHE A 172 -10.44 17.49 -0.11
#